data_AF-A0A916I6H3-F1
#
_entry.id   AF-A0A916I6H3-F1
#
_cell.length_a   1.000
_cell.length_b   1.000
_cell.length_c   1.000
_cell.angle_alpha   90.00
_cell.angle_beta   90.00
_cell.angle_gamma   90.00
#
_symmetry.space_group_name_H-M   'P 1'
#
loop_
_entity.id
_entity.type
_entity.pdbx_description
1 polymer ?
#
loop_
_entity_poly.entity_id
_entity_poly.type
_entity_poly.pdbx_seq_one_letter_code
_entity_poly.pdbx_strand_id
1 'polypeptide(L)'
;MGIVYYQVKADVINANRALIDSHEVEVVGPRARGYWFDQPSDFDYESVQQCARELDQIGAQNALEHLQISEPEAHALSLLEIEVPHDGKPMPPQLFLTSLTPEELQTHLDALQEALGNDPDAAPNKIGATSRDPRYAPYLRKMVGHLREVLPRVWKFHQSAVDAGFGVLVIDLRARDLFIPDPIEREALEEN
;
A
#
# COMPACT_ATOMS: atom_id res chain seq x y z
N MET A 1 -11.90 -2.86 -5.73
CA MET A 1 -10.62 -2.79 -6.49
C MET A 1 -9.50 -2.68 -5.46
N GLY A 2 -8.36 -3.36 -5.64
CA GLY A 2 -7.30 -3.39 -4.61
C GLY A 2 -6.00 -2.71 -5.06
N ILE A 3 -4.86 -3.29 -4.70
CA ILE A 3 -3.53 -2.75 -4.98
C ILE A 3 -2.83 -3.57 -6.04
N VAL A 4 -2.05 -2.91 -6.89
CA VAL A 4 -1.10 -3.56 -7.80
C VAL A 4 0.33 -3.21 -7.41
N TYR A 5 1.19 -4.20 -7.50
CA TYR A 5 2.62 -4.14 -7.27
C TYR A 5 3.33 -4.44 -8.59
N TYR A 6 4.26 -3.58 -8.99
CA TYR A 6 5.08 -3.76 -10.18
C TYR A 6 6.54 -3.91 -9.79
N GLN A 7 7.15 -5.03 -10.17
CA GLN A 7 8.59 -5.21 -10.03
C GLN A 7 9.29 -4.46 -11.16
N VAL A 8 9.95 -3.35 -10.82
CA VAL A 8 10.56 -2.42 -11.79
C VAL A 8 12.01 -2.13 -11.44
N LYS A 9 12.82 -1.72 -12.43
CA LYS A 9 14.22 -1.35 -12.18
C LYS A 9 14.28 -0.16 -11.22
N ALA A 10 15.33 -0.10 -10.39
CA ALA A 10 15.55 1.01 -9.46
C ALA A 10 15.51 2.39 -10.14
N ASP A 11 16.08 2.50 -11.34
CA ASP A 11 16.08 3.75 -12.13
C ASP A 11 14.67 4.25 -12.47
N VAL A 12 13.70 3.34 -12.64
CA VAL A 12 12.29 3.72 -12.90
C VAL A 12 11.69 4.39 -11.67
N ILE A 13 11.95 3.85 -10.48
CA ILE A 13 11.48 4.46 -9.22
C ILE A 13 12.17 5.80 -9.00
N ASN A 14 13.49 5.85 -9.16
CA ASN A 14 14.26 7.07 -8.96
C ASN A 14 13.88 8.19 -9.94
N ALA A 15 13.67 7.86 -11.22
CA ALA A 15 13.24 8.83 -12.23
C ALA A 15 11.84 9.41 -11.95
N ASN A 16 10.98 8.64 -11.27
CA ASN A 16 9.61 9.02 -10.95
C ASN A 16 9.41 9.37 -9.48
N ARG A 17 10.49 9.54 -8.69
CA ARG A 17 10.41 9.77 -7.24
C ARG A 17 9.58 11.00 -6.89
N ALA A 18 9.74 12.09 -7.63
CA ALA A 18 8.94 13.30 -7.42
C ALA A 18 7.43 13.06 -7.63
N LEU A 19 7.06 12.22 -8.60
CA LEU A 19 5.67 11.86 -8.87
C LEU A 19 5.13 10.93 -7.77
N ILE A 20 5.93 9.94 -7.35
CA ILE A 20 5.61 9.05 -6.22
C ILE A 20 5.35 9.87 -4.95
N ASP A 21 6.31 10.71 -4.56
CA ASP A 21 6.29 11.46 -3.31
C ASP A 21 5.16 12.52 -3.27
N SER A 22 4.72 13.02 -4.43
CA SER A 22 3.72 14.09 -4.51
C SER A 22 2.35 13.69 -3.91
N HIS A 23 2.00 12.40 -3.99
CA HIS A 23 0.70 11.89 -3.59
C HIS A 23 0.77 10.51 -2.95
N GLU A 24 1.93 10.07 -2.44
CA GLU A 24 2.07 8.69 -1.91
C GLU A 24 1.06 8.39 -0.80
N VAL A 25 0.79 9.36 0.08
CA VAL A 25 -0.20 9.21 1.15
C VAL A 25 -1.63 9.07 0.61
N GLU A 26 -1.93 9.71 -0.52
CA GLU A 26 -3.22 9.68 -1.21
C GLU A 26 -3.37 8.50 -2.17
N VAL A 27 -2.25 7.94 -2.67
CA VAL A 27 -2.21 6.85 -3.66
C VAL A 27 -2.04 5.49 -3.00
N VAL A 28 -1.41 5.39 -1.83
CA VAL A 28 -1.20 4.11 -1.13
C VAL A 28 -1.46 4.18 0.38
N GLY A 29 -1.63 5.39 0.94
CA GLY A 29 -1.90 5.60 2.36
C GLY A 29 -3.37 5.44 2.77
N PRO A 30 -3.70 5.66 4.07
CA PRO A 30 -5.05 5.51 4.60
C PRO A 30 -6.10 6.37 3.88
N ARG A 31 -5.72 7.55 3.38
CA ARG A 31 -6.62 8.45 2.63
C ARG A 31 -7.17 7.80 1.36
N ALA A 32 -6.33 7.04 0.63
CA ALA A 32 -6.73 6.23 -0.53
C ALA A 32 -7.83 5.21 -0.21
N ARG A 33 -8.02 4.90 1.08
CA ARG A 33 -8.92 3.87 1.58
C ARG A 33 -10.19 4.42 2.22
N GLY A 34 -10.50 5.70 2.00
CA GLY A 34 -11.72 6.34 2.49
C GLY A 34 -11.70 6.70 3.97
N TYR A 35 -10.52 6.84 4.58
CA TYR A 35 -10.39 7.56 5.84
C TYR A 35 -10.35 9.05 5.52
N TRP A 36 -11.53 9.64 5.33
CA TRP A 36 -11.71 11.06 5.06
C TRP A 36 -11.39 11.86 6.32
N PHE A 37 -10.28 12.59 6.31
CA PHE A 37 -9.95 13.55 7.37
C PHE A 37 -10.14 15.01 6.92
N ASP A 38 -10.39 15.22 5.62
CA ASP A 38 -10.59 16.53 5.00
C ASP A 38 -12.02 16.66 4.45
N GLN A 39 -12.51 17.89 4.27
CA GLN A 39 -13.77 18.11 3.57
C GLN A 39 -13.63 17.67 2.10
N PRO A 40 -14.64 17.01 1.50
CA PRO A 40 -14.58 16.55 0.11
C PRO A 40 -14.17 17.66 -0.87
N SER A 41 -14.55 18.92 -0.61
CA SER A 41 -14.17 20.09 -1.41
C SER A 41 -12.67 20.36 -1.49
N ASP A 42 -11.92 20.00 -0.45
CA ASP A 42 -10.49 20.31 -0.30
C ASP A 42 -9.60 19.19 -0.85
N PHE A 43 -10.19 18.08 -1.30
CA PHE A 43 -9.47 16.95 -1.85
C PHE A 43 -9.24 17.12 -3.36
N ASP A 44 -7.98 17.06 -3.79
CA ASP A 44 -7.61 17.15 -5.20
C ASP A 44 -7.77 15.80 -5.92
N TYR A 45 -9.03 15.43 -6.19
CA TYR A 45 -9.37 14.19 -6.88
C TYR A 45 -8.68 14.06 -8.23
N GLU A 46 -8.58 15.15 -8.98
CA GLU A 46 -8.04 15.15 -10.35
C GLU A 46 -6.55 14.84 -10.34
N SER A 47 -5.76 15.54 -9.52
CA SER A 47 -4.32 15.30 -9.45
C SER A 47 -3.99 13.92 -8.90
N VAL A 48 -4.70 13.45 -7.88
CA VAL A 48 -4.51 12.09 -7.33
C VAL A 48 -4.83 11.03 -8.37
N GLN A 49 -5.96 11.16 -9.08
CA GLN A 49 -6.33 10.21 -10.13
C GLN A 49 -5.33 10.21 -11.28
N GLN A 50 -4.90 11.40 -11.72
CA GLN A 50 -3.94 11.54 -12.81
C GLN A 50 -2.58 10.94 -12.44
N CYS A 51 -2.08 11.23 -11.23
CA CYS A 51 -0.84 10.67 -10.71
C CYS A 51 -0.91 9.13 -10.66
N ALA A 52 -1.99 8.58 -10.09
CA ALA A 52 -2.17 7.13 -10.02
C ALA A 52 -2.25 6.47 -11.41
N ARG A 53 -2.90 7.10 -12.39
CA ARG A 53 -2.94 6.62 -13.78
C ARG A 53 -1.58 6.64 -14.46
N GLU A 54 -0.82 7.71 -14.28
CA GLU A 54 0.51 7.85 -14.87
C GLU A 54 1.47 6.80 -14.29
N LEU A 55 1.47 6.64 -12.96
CA LEU A 55 2.28 5.63 -12.29
C LEU A 55 1.85 4.19 -12.65
N ASP A 56 0.55 3.91 -12.79
CA ASP A 56 0.04 2.60 -13.28
C ASP A 56 0.56 2.29 -14.69
N GLN A 57 0.55 3.30 -15.58
CA GLN A 57 1.09 3.16 -16.94
C GLN A 57 2.60 2.93 -16.94
N ILE A 58 3.35 3.69 -16.13
CA ILE A 58 4.80 3.51 -15.96
C ILE A 58 5.10 2.10 -15.47
N GLY A 59 4.38 1.63 -14.45
CA GLY A 59 4.48 0.28 -13.92
C GLY A 59 4.24 -0.76 -14.99
N ALA A 60 3.09 -0.71 -15.67
CA ALA A 60 2.72 -1.65 -16.71
C ALA A 60 3.72 -1.72 -17.88
N GLN A 61 4.37 -0.61 -18.24
CA GLN A 61 5.35 -0.55 -19.33
C GLN A 61 6.73 -1.08 -18.95
N ASN A 62 7.10 -1.00 -17.68
CA ASN A 62 8.46 -1.30 -17.21
C ASN A 62 8.55 -2.54 -16.32
N ALA A 63 7.41 -3.14 -15.95
CA ALA A 63 7.36 -4.27 -15.04
C ALA A 63 7.96 -5.54 -15.66
N LEU A 64 8.82 -6.20 -14.89
CA LEU A 64 9.21 -7.59 -15.14
C LEU A 64 8.07 -8.54 -14.75
N GLU A 65 7.49 -8.29 -13.58
CA GLU A 65 6.39 -9.04 -13.01
C GLU A 65 5.44 -8.08 -12.29
N HIS A 66 4.18 -8.48 -12.14
CA HIS A 66 3.23 -7.74 -11.32
C HIS A 66 2.42 -8.69 -10.44
N LEU A 67 2.03 -8.19 -9.27
CA LEU A 67 1.12 -8.85 -8.35
C LEU A 67 -0.05 -7.92 -8.10
N GLN A 68 -1.27 -8.42 -8.23
CA GLN A 68 -2.47 -7.68 -7.84
C GLN A 68 -3.14 -8.38 -6.66
N ILE A 69 -3.59 -7.58 -5.70
CA ILE A 69 -4.38 -8.04 -4.56
C ILE A 69 -5.73 -7.32 -4.55
N SER A 70 -6.72 -7.94 -3.90
CA SER A 70 -8.05 -7.39 -3.72
C SER A 70 -8.09 -6.32 -2.63
N GLU A 71 -9.20 -5.59 -2.56
CA GLU A 71 -9.40 -4.54 -1.55
C GLU A 71 -9.41 -5.07 -0.11
N PRO A 72 -10.08 -6.20 0.22
CA PRO A 72 -10.02 -6.74 1.56
C PRO A 72 -8.61 -7.19 1.96
N GLU A 73 -7.84 -7.72 1.01
CA GLU A 73 -6.44 -8.11 1.22
C GLU A 73 -5.54 -6.89 1.46
N ALA A 74 -5.70 -5.83 0.65
CA ALA A 74 -4.98 -4.56 0.82
C ALA A 74 -5.31 -3.90 2.17
N HIS A 75 -6.59 -3.91 2.56
CA HIS A 75 -7.00 -3.39 3.85
C HIS A 75 -6.40 -4.23 4.99
N ALA A 76 -6.42 -5.55 4.89
CA ALA A 76 -5.83 -6.43 5.87
C ALA A 76 -4.31 -6.17 6.03
N LEU A 77 -3.57 -5.98 4.93
CA LEU A 77 -2.15 -5.58 4.97
C LEU A 77 -1.93 -4.23 5.67
N SER A 78 -2.83 -3.26 5.48
CA SER A 78 -2.72 -1.96 6.14
C SER A 78 -2.86 -2.01 7.66
N LEU A 79 -3.40 -3.10 8.20
CA LEU A 79 -3.50 -3.34 9.64
C LEU A 79 -2.25 -4.01 10.22
N LEU A 80 -1.29 -4.39 9.37
CA LEU A 80 0.00 -4.92 9.81
C LEU A 80 0.89 -3.75 10.25
N GLU A 81 0.84 -3.43 11.54
CA GLU A 81 1.72 -2.45 12.15
C GLU A 81 3.06 -3.11 12.52
N ILE A 82 4.04 -2.97 11.63
CA ILE A 82 5.44 -3.29 11.93
C ILE A 82 6.25 -2.02 11.64
N GLU A 83 6.84 -1.46 12.68
CA GLU A 83 7.63 -0.25 12.57
C GLU A 83 9.01 -0.57 11.98
N VAL A 84 9.36 0.09 10.89
CA VAL A 84 10.74 0.10 10.37
C VAL A 84 11.55 1.12 11.18
N PRO A 85 12.82 0.85 11.53
CA PRO A 85 13.67 1.81 12.23
C PRO A 85 13.64 3.20 11.57
N HIS A 86 13.26 4.20 12.35
CA HIS A 86 13.06 5.57 11.89
C HIS A 86 14.42 6.31 11.91
N ASP A 87 15.25 6.09 10.88
CA ASP A 87 16.58 6.71 10.69
C ASP A 87 16.52 8.21 10.37
N GLY A 88 15.71 8.98 11.10
CA GLY A 88 15.50 10.42 10.88
C GLY A 88 14.70 10.79 9.62
N LYS A 89 14.20 9.81 8.86
CA LYS A 89 13.28 9.99 7.72
C LYS A 89 11.85 10.20 8.21
N PRO A 90 10.94 10.87 7.48
CA PRO A 90 9.52 10.94 7.86
C PRO A 90 8.95 9.55 8.15
N MET A 91 7.92 9.51 9.01
CA MET A 91 7.27 8.32 9.59
C MET A 91 7.39 7.06 8.71
N PRO A 92 7.87 5.91 9.25
CA PRO A 92 8.20 4.74 8.46
C PRO A 92 7.02 4.36 7.57
N PRO A 93 7.26 4.05 6.28
CA PRO A 93 6.16 3.77 5.38
C PRO A 93 5.37 2.56 5.86
N GLN A 94 4.06 2.55 5.63
CA GLN A 94 3.28 1.35 5.88
C GLN A 94 3.82 0.23 4.98
N LEU A 95 4.33 -0.84 5.60
CA LEU A 95 4.93 -1.97 4.90
C LEU A 95 4.00 -2.46 3.79
N PHE A 96 4.58 -2.72 2.62
CA PHE A 96 3.86 -3.16 1.41
C PHE A 96 2.86 -2.17 0.82
N LEU A 97 2.87 -0.91 1.25
CA LEU A 97 1.95 0.14 0.79
C LEU A 97 2.74 1.39 0.40
N THR A 98 3.92 1.22 -0.18
CA THR A 98 4.86 2.30 -0.50
C THR A 98 5.75 1.84 -1.65
N SER A 99 6.12 2.77 -2.52
CA SER A 99 7.00 2.47 -3.66
C SER A 99 8.46 2.60 -3.24
N LEU A 100 9.21 1.49 -3.32
CA LEU A 100 10.51 1.34 -2.66
C LEU A 100 11.59 0.87 -3.64
N THR A 101 12.79 1.46 -3.53
CA THR A 101 13.98 0.95 -4.25
C THR A 101 14.41 -0.41 -3.68
N PRO A 102 15.29 -1.19 -4.35
CA PRO A 102 15.78 -2.46 -3.83
C PRO A 102 16.37 -2.36 -2.42
N GLU A 103 17.11 -1.29 -2.13
CA GLU A 103 17.76 -1.07 -0.84
C GLU A 103 16.74 -0.79 0.28
N GLU A 104 15.72 0.00 -0.04
CA GLU A 104 14.62 0.29 0.87
C GLU A 104 13.79 -0.98 1.12
N LEU A 105 13.49 -1.74 0.07
CA LEU A 105 12.80 -3.04 0.20
C LEU A 105 13.54 -4.01 1.10
N GLN A 106 14.87 -4.14 0.96
CA GLN A 106 15.66 -5.03 1.82
C GLN A 106 15.53 -4.61 3.29
N THR A 107 15.63 -3.31 3.57
CA THR A 107 15.47 -2.77 4.93
C THR A 107 14.10 -3.11 5.53
N HIS A 108 13.05 -3.00 4.72
CA HIS A 108 11.69 -3.35 5.12
C HIS A 108 11.51 -4.86 5.35
N LEU A 109 12.11 -5.70 4.51
CA LEU A 109 12.09 -7.15 4.66
C LEU A 109 12.88 -7.61 5.89
N ASP A 110 14.00 -6.98 6.21
CA ASP A 110 14.79 -7.28 7.41
C ASP A 110 13.98 -6.99 8.69
N ALA A 111 13.30 -5.84 8.76
CA ALA A 111 12.41 -5.52 9.88
C ALA A 111 11.25 -6.52 10.00
N LEU A 112 10.69 -6.94 8.87
CA LEU A 112 9.63 -7.94 8.82
C LEU A 112 10.12 -9.32 9.28
N GLN A 113 11.33 -9.73 8.88
CA GLN A 113 11.99 -10.96 9.30
C GLN A 113 12.28 -10.96 10.80
N GLU A 114 12.71 -9.82 11.35
CA GLU A 114 12.94 -9.68 12.79
C GLU A 114 11.62 -9.84 13.58
N ALA A 115 10.56 -9.16 13.13
CA ALA A 115 9.26 -9.17 13.82
C ALA A 115 8.51 -10.51 13.66
N LEU A 116 8.48 -11.07 12.45
CA LEU A 116 7.64 -12.22 12.09
C LEU A 116 8.43 -13.50 11.79
N GLY A 117 9.76 -13.48 11.81
CA GLY A 117 10.64 -14.60 11.47
C GLY A 117 10.88 -14.72 9.96
N ASN A 118 11.80 -15.60 9.57
CA ASN A 118 12.32 -15.66 8.19
C ASN A 118 11.46 -16.45 7.19
N ASP A 119 10.34 -17.02 7.64
CA ASP A 119 9.47 -17.85 6.81
C ASP A 119 8.15 -17.09 6.53
N PRO A 120 7.93 -16.62 5.29
CA PRO A 120 6.71 -15.94 4.90
C PRO A 120 5.45 -16.79 5.10
N ASP A 121 5.54 -18.12 5.01
CA ASP A 121 4.38 -19.01 5.17
C ASP A 121 4.05 -19.24 6.65
N ALA A 122 5.04 -19.13 7.56
CA ALA A 122 4.84 -19.25 8.99
C ALA A 122 4.55 -17.91 9.69
N ALA A 123 5.01 -16.79 9.13
CA ALA A 123 4.86 -15.43 9.65
C ALA A 123 3.40 -15.08 10.06
N PRO A 124 2.37 -15.42 9.27
CA PRO A 124 0.98 -15.11 9.65
C PRO A 124 0.49 -15.78 10.93
N ASN A 125 1.15 -16.85 11.41
CA ASN A 125 0.78 -17.51 12.66
C ASN A 125 1.18 -16.70 13.90
N LYS A 126 2.10 -15.73 13.75
CA LYS A 126 2.50 -14.81 14.81
C LYS A 126 1.56 -13.61 14.94
N ILE A 127 0.66 -13.41 13.96
CA ILE A 127 -0.32 -12.34 13.96
C ILE A 127 -1.56 -12.78 14.76
N GLY A 128 -1.84 -12.04 15.84
CA GLY A 128 -3.02 -12.25 16.68
C GLY A 128 -4.17 -11.32 16.35
N ALA A 129 -5.40 -11.77 16.59
CA ALA A 129 -6.59 -10.90 16.56
C ALA A 129 -6.89 -10.42 17.98
N THR A 130 -6.30 -9.30 18.39
CA THR A 130 -6.55 -8.69 19.70
C THR A 130 -7.35 -7.40 19.56
N SER A 131 -8.51 -7.32 20.22
CA SER A 131 -9.29 -6.08 20.36
C SER A 131 -9.67 -5.91 21.82
N ARG A 132 -9.62 -4.67 22.32
CA ARG A 132 -10.20 -4.31 23.62
C ARG A 132 -11.73 -4.23 23.57
N ASP A 133 -12.30 -4.06 22.38
CA ASP A 133 -13.74 -4.00 22.15
C ASP A 133 -14.23 -5.29 21.45
N PRO A 134 -15.08 -6.11 22.12
CA PRO A 134 -15.59 -7.37 21.59
C PRO A 134 -16.36 -7.24 20.27
N ARG A 135 -16.95 -6.08 19.97
CA ARG A 135 -17.72 -5.84 18.74
C ARG A 135 -16.84 -5.91 17.49
N TYR A 136 -15.57 -5.54 17.61
CA TYR A 136 -14.60 -5.60 16.51
C TYR A 136 -13.89 -6.95 16.40
N ALA A 137 -14.07 -7.86 17.36
CA ALA A 137 -13.39 -9.15 17.34
C ALA A 137 -13.71 -10.01 16.10
N PRO A 138 -14.97 -10.10 15.61
CA PRO A 138 -15.28 -10.80 14.35
C PRO A 138 -14.58 -10.17 13.14
N TYR A 139 -14.53 -8.84 13.11
CA TYR A 139 -13.86 -8.08 12.05
C TYR A 139 -12.36 -8.36 12.03
N LEU A 140 -11.68 -8.24 13.17
CA LEU A 140 -10.24 -8.53 13.26
C LEU A 140 -9.92 -9.98 12.92
N ARG A 141 -10.75 -10.94 13.33
CA ARG A 141 -10.56 -12.34 12.92
C ARG A 141 -10.65 -12.52 11.40
N LYS A 142 -11.59 -11.83 10.74
CA LYS A 142 -11.69 -11.82 9.28
C LYS A 142 -10.44 -11.20 8.64
N MET A 143 -9.96 -10.08 9.18
CA MET A 143 -8.74 -9.41 8.68
C MET A 143 -7.49 -10.27 8.87
N VAL A 144 -7.32 -10.93 10.01
CA VAL A 144 -6.24 -11.90 10.21
C VAL A 144 -6.35 -13.07 9.22
N GLY A 145 -7.57 -13.51 8.89
CA GLY A 145 -7.81 -14.48 7.82
C GLY A 145 -7.25 -14.02 6.47
N HIS A 146 -7.60 -12.80 6.05
CA HIS A 146 -7.07 -12.21 4.81
C HIS A 146 -5.55 -12.01 4.87
N LEU A 147 -5.00 -11.54 6.01
CA LEU A 147 -3.55 -11.40 6.22
C LEU A 147 -2.80 -12.72 6.02
N ARG A 148 -3.36 -13.84 6.49
CA ARG A 148 -2.78 -15.18 6.31
C ARG A 148 -2.68 -15.61 4.85
N GLU A 149 -3.60 -15.14 4.01
CA GLU A 149 -3.62 -15.46 2.59
C GLU A 149 -2.68 -14.53 1.80
N VAL A 150 -2.68 -13.23 2.11
CA VAL A 150 -1.99 -12.22 1.30
C VAL A 150 -0.53 -12.00 1.70
N LEU A 151 -0.19 -12.03 2.99
CA LEU A 151 1.15 -11.70 3.48
C LEU A 151 2.24 -12.58 2.85
N PRO A 152 2.10 -13.92 2.76
CA PRO A 152 3.14 -14.75 2.15
C PRO A 152 3.36 -14.41 0.67
N ARG A 153 2.29 -14.10 -0.06
CA ARG A 153 2.35 -13.76 -1.50
C ARG A 153 3.08 -12.45 -1.72
N VAL A 154 2.69 -11.40 -0.99
CA VAL A 154 3.27 -10.06 -1.14
C VAL A 154 4.71 -10.04 -0.65
N TRP A 155 5.01 -10.73 0.45
CA TRP A 155 6.39 -10.90 0.92
C TRP A 155 7.25 -11.59 -0.16
N LYS A 156 6.83 -12.76 -0.65
CA LYS A 156 7.60 -13.49 -1.68
C LYS A 156 7.83 -12.65 -2.93
N PHE A 157 6.86 -11.83 -3.33
CA PHE A 157 7.01 -10.87 -4.42
C PHE A 157 8.10 -9.82 -4.13
N HIS A 158 8.09 -9.22 -2.94
CA HIS A 158 9.11 -8.24 -2.54
C HIS A 158 10.49 -8.88 -2.40
N GLN A 159 10.59 -10.09 -1.84
CA GLN A 159 11.84 -10.84 -1.74
C GLN A 159 12.41 -11.14 -3.14
N SER A 160 11.57 -11.60 -4.07
CA SER A 160 11.97 -11.83 -5.47
C SER A 160 12.46 -10.55 -6.15
N ALA A 161 11.83 -9.40 -5.87
CA ALA A 161 12.27 -8.11 -6.37
C ALA A 161 13.69 -7.78 -5.88
N VAL A 162 13.92 -7.91 -4.57
CA VAL A 162 15.23 -7.64 -3.95
C VAL A 162 16.30 -8.60 -4.46
N ASP A 163 16.02 -9.89 -4.53
CA ASP A 163 16.95 -10.92 -5.02
C ASP A 163 17.39 -10.65 -6.47
N ALA A 164 16.52 -10.02 -7.27
CA ALA A 164 16.81 -9.63 -8.65
C ALA A 164 17.46 -8.23 -8.78
N GLY A 165 17.56 -7.45 -7.69
CA GLY A 165 18.03 -6.06 -7.72
C GLY A 165 17.00 -5.07 -8.28
N PHE A 166 15.71 -5.35 -8.11
CA PHE A 166 14.58 -4.54 -8.56
C PHE A 166 13.87 -3.87 -7.37
N GLY A 167 13.26 -2.73 -7.65
CA GLY A 167 12.34 -2.07 -6.73
C GLY A 167 10.89 -2.53 -6.97
N VAL A 168 9.99 -2.05 -6.13
CA VAL A 168 8.54 -2.30 -6.25
C VAL A 168 7.82 -0.96 -6.30
N LEU A 169 7.09 -0.72 -7.39
CA LEU A 169 6.16 0.39 -7.54
C LEU A 169 4.76 -0.09 -7.15
N VAL A 170 4.10 0.64 -6.24
CA VAL A 170 2.81 0.24 -5.63
C VAL A 170 1.74 1.26 -5.96
N ILE A 171 0.59 0.81 -6.47
CA ILE A 171 -0.53 1.66 -6.86
C ILE A 171 -1.83 1.11 -6.27
N ASP A 172 -2.58 1.95 -5.54
CA ASP A 172 -3.98 1.65 -5.22
C ASP A 172 -4.84 1.94 -6.44
N LEU A 173 -5.48 0.90 -6.97
CA LEU A 173 -6.32 1.03 -8.15
C LEU A 173 -7.52 1.94 -7.89
N ARG A 174 -7.93 2.13 -6.62
CA ARG A 174 -9.00 3.06 -6.26
C ARG A 174 -8.59 4.52 -6.46
N ALA A 175 -7.32 4.86 -6.29
CA ALA A 175 -6.82 6.17 -6.67
C ALA A 175 -6.85 6.32 -8.20
N ARG A 176 -6.50 5.26 -8.95
CA ARG A 176 -6.52 5.27 -10.43
C ARG A 176 -7.92 5.43 -11.03
N ASP A 177 -8.90 4.70 -10.50
CA ASP A 177 -10.30 4.76 -10.96
C ASP A 177 -11.18 5.57 -9.99
N LEU A 178 -10.58 6.54 -9.30
CA LEU A 178 -11.24 7.41 -8.35
C LEU A 178 -12.44 8.10 -9.01
N PHE A 179 -13.61 8.00 -8.39
CA PHE A 179 -14.77 8.76 -8.84
C PHE A 179 -14.57 10.23 -8.47
N ILE A 180 -14.74 11.12 -9.45
CA ILE A 180 -14.66 12.57 -9.26
C ILE A 180 -16.10 13.07 -9.15
N PRO A 181 -16.56 13.54 -7.97
CA PRO A 181 -17.92 14.00 -7.80
C PRO A 181 -18.17 15.26 -8.63
N ASP A 182 -19.34 15.33 -9.27
CA ASP A 182 -19.80 16.53 -9.97
C ASP A 182 -20.02 17.68 -8.97
N PRO A 183 -19.98 18.96 -9.39
CA PRO A 183 -20.12 20.11 -8.47
C PRO A 183 -21.35 20.05 -7.56
N ILE A 184 -22.49 19.56 -8.09
CA ILE A 184 -23.74 19.38 -7.34
C ILE A 184 -23.61 18.28 -6.27
N GLU A 185 -22.87 17.21 -6.56
CA GLU A 185 -22.61 16.13 -5.62
C GLU A 185 -21.64 16.56 -4.51
N ARG A 186 -20.69 17.46 -4.82
CA ARG A 186 -19.80 18.06 -3.82
C ARG A 186 -20.56 18.92 -2.82
N GLU A 187 -21.45 19.79 -3.30
CA GLU A 187 -22.34 20.60 -2.44
C GLU A 187 -23.20 19.70 -1.53
N ALA A 188 -23.74 18.59 -2.05
CA ALA A 188 -24.54 17.65 -1.25
C ALA A 188 -23.73 16.85 -0.20
N LEU A 189 -22.42 16.68 -0.41
CA LEU A 189 -21.51 16.04 0.54
C LEU A 189 -21.03 17.00 1.64
N GLU A 190 -21.12 18.32 1.42
CA GLU A 190 -20.81 19.35 2.44
C GLU A 190 -21.97 19.57 3.42
N GLU A 191 -23.20 19.28 3.01
CA GLU A 191 -24.41 19.46 3.83
C GLU A 191 -24.72 18.30 4.80
N ASN A 192 -23.96 17.20 4.76
CA ASN A 192 -24.10 16.02 5.62
C ASN A 192 -22.94 15.84 6.61
#